data_AF-A0A2V1BFG9-F1
#
_entry.id   AF-A0A2V1BFG9-F1
#
_cell.length_a   1.000
_cell.length_b   1.000
_cell.length_c   1.000
_cell.angle_alpha   90.00
_cell.angle_beta   90.00
_cell.angle_gamma   90.00
#
_symmetry.space_group_name_H-M   'P 1'
#
loop_
_entity.id
_entity.type
_entity.pdbx_description
1 polymer ?
#
loop_
_entity_poly.entity_id
_entity_poly.type
_entity_poly.pdbx_seq_one_letter_code
_entity_poly.pdbx_strand_id
1 'polypeptide(L)'
;MKRNPLLTCCKCRYLGDTEVFRTSTAEPKKSGIVWTYMKDMSHLMSLWKTAQKVIFDLPNQTNVNITGTYMTSLTVTFFSASESVDAANFILPLSAKRGINGSLPSTFTIPSTTQNATTQLSAGSIPRNAKRAIVSIAATGQGDEEFWWQNVMSSAVSTYNASGGVLFGNSSFREVQLWLDGQMAGVVWPFPVIFTGGVVPAFWSPMVGMQAFDMNEGEIDVTPWLGSLCDGKAHTFDMKVVGLIDNAGKTAVLNQGVGSNWVVSGKIFIWTDSNTTATTTSDIIKISSSDPEISISQTIQQNATGGNDTLVYTTSVRRSLTITSNIKTSQYPNGRVAVWTQSLSQTTNNALTSQGNIQTNTHTTSGKDSFLLGAETPYTKTYSYPLFVNTTVTNPGNGTVRIDATIDRSYHNEISGQGASPSGLQPFANLATSSRLVETLAGTTLSQSQSGNATLIFAPGSSGGVAGNGSSLFGSLVGSARFGGRSSQGVLGMEKDEELWYRMVRAVNGSLKEDVQRVNGKGVGEALRVVNASSSGFDSGLVDLGSLRFLGRNIKDLGG
;
A
#
# COMPACT_ATOMS: atom_id res chain seq x y z
N MET A 1 1.01 24.88 -8.82
CA MET A 1 1.64 23.94 -9.79
C MET A 1 0.56 22.98 -10.31
N LYS A 2 0.00 23.19 -11.51
CA LYS A 2 -1.00 22.26 -12.07
C LYS A 2 -0.30 20.98 -12.49
N ARG A 3 -0.39 19.93 -11.67
CA ARG A 3 0.05 18.57 -12.07
C ARG A 3 -1.01 18.03 -13.04
N ASN A 4 -0.56 17.46 -14.15
CA ASN A 4 -1.43 17.07 -15.26
C ASN A 4 -2.32 15.88 -14.81
N PRO A 5 -3.67 15.99 -14.84
CA PRO A 5 -4.58 15.08 -14.14
C PRO A 5 -4.82 13.72 -14.83
N LEU A 6 -3.89 13.23 -15.67
CA LEU A 6 -4.18 12.10 -16.55
C LEU A 6 -3.28 10.87 -16.41
N LEU A 7 -2.26 10.85 -15.56
CA LEU A 7 -1.48 9.63 -15.35
C LEU A 7 -2.18 8.71 -14.34
N THR A 8 -2.77 7.61 -14.82
CA THR A 8 -3.13 6.49 -13.94
C THR A 8 -1.85 5.74 -13.56
N CYS A 9 -1.33 6.02 -12.38
CA CYS A 9 -0.09 5.44 -11.85
C CYS A 9 -0.26 3.96 -11.45
N CYS A 10 -1.49 3.55 -11.08
CA CYS A 10 -1.78 2.16 -10.74
C CYS A 10 -2.11 1.30 -11.97
N LYS A 11 -1.56 0.10 -11.99
CA LYS A 11 -1.72 -0.95 -13.00
C LYS A 11 -2.15 -2.22 -12.27
N CYS A 12 -3.08 -2.97 -12.84
CA CYS A 12 -3.73 -4.06 -12.11
C CYS A 12 -3.74 -5.36 -12.93
N ARG A 13 -3.59 -6.48 -12.25
CA ARG A 13 -3.76 -7.82 -12.81
C ARG A 13 -4.95 -8.50 -12.13
N TYR A 14 -5.74 -9.20 -12.93
CA TYR A 14 -6.92 -9.92 -12.48
C TYR A 14 -6.89 -11.39 -12.91
N LEU A 15 -7.48 -12.23 -12.08
CA LEU A 15 -7.96 -13.57 -12.43
C LEU A 15 -9.49 -13.55 -12.36
N GLY A 16 -10.13 -13.59 -13.53
CA GLY A 16 -11.55 -13.30 -13.65
C GLY A 16 -11.86 -11.87 -13.17
N ASP A 17 -12.62 -11.77 -12.09
CA ASP A 17 -12.99 -10.48 -11.47
C ASP A 17 -12.21 -10.17 -10.19
N THR A 18 -11.27 -11.03 -9.81
CA THR A 18 -10.47 -10.89 -8.59
C THR A 18 -9.16 -10.20 -8.92
N GLU A 19 -8.90 -9.05 -8.31
CA GLU A 19 -7.59 -8.42 -8.38
C GLU A 19 -6.56 -9.21 -7.57
N VAL A 20 -5.44 -9.54 -8.21
CA VAL A 20 -4.38 -10.36 -7.63
C VAL A 20 -3.04 -9.64 -7.52
N PHE A 21 -2.88 -8.51 -8.22
CA PHE A 21 -1.68 -7.70 -8.18
C PHE A 21 -1.96 -6.26 -8.60
N ARG A 22 -1.53 -5.29 -7.79
CA ARG A 22 -1.54 -3.87 -8.10
C ARG A 22 -0.14 -3.30 -8.01
N THR A 23 0.26 -2.60 -9.07
CA THR A 23 1.64 -2.15 -9.28
C THR A 23 1.70 -0.78 -9.94
N SER A 24 2.88 -0.19 -10.00
CA SER A 24 3.22 1.01 -10.76
C SER A 24 4.33 0.66 -11.74
N THR A 25 4.37 1.34 -12.88
CA THR A 25 5.50 1.23 -13.81
C THR A 25 6.73 1.94 -13.24
N ALA A 26 7.90 1.58 -13.73
CA ALA A 26 9.13 2.31 -13.42
C ALA A 26 9.17 3.69 -14.10
N GLU A 27 9.92 4.65 -13.56
CA GLU A 27 10.08 5.98 -14.17
C GLU A 27 10.74 5.85 -15.56
N PRO A 28 10.12 6.36 -16.64
CA PRO A 28 10.66 6.23 -17.98
C PRO A 28 12.00 6.96 -18.14
N LYS A 29 12.86 6.43 -19.01
CA LYS A 29 14.12 7.07 -19.42
C LYS A 29 14.24 7.07 -20.93
N LYS A 30 14.86 8.12 -21.49
CA LYS A 30 15.18 8.20 -22.93
C LYS A 30 15.93 6.97 -23.44
N SER A 31 16.74 6.38 -22.58
CA SER A 31 17.59 5.24 -22.92
C SER A 31 16.88 3.88 -22.82
N GLY A 32 15.58 3.86 -22.55
CA GLY A 32 14.82 2.66 -22.20
C GLY A 32 14.91 2.32 -20.71
N ILE A 33 13.94 1.53 -20.24
CA ILE A 33 13.91 0.97 -18.89
C ILE A 33 13.42 -0.47 -18.93
N VAL A 34 14.01 -1.31 -18.09
CA VAL A 34 13.53 -2.66 -17.81
C VAL A 34 13.32 -2.79 -16.31
N TRP A 35 12.31 -3.57 -15.90
CA TRP A 35 12.08 -3.91 -14.52
C TRP A 35 11.44 -5.30 -14.45
N THR A 36 11.64 -5.97 -13.32
CA THR A 36 11.08 -7.29 -13.03
C THR A 36 10.60 -7.29 -11.60
N TYR A 37 9.41 -7.82 -11.38
CA TYR A 37 8.83 -8.00 -10.06
C TYR A 37 8.38 -9.45 -9.89
N MET A 38 8.50 -9.97 -8.66
CA MET A 38 8.05 -11.31 -8.29
C MET A 38 7.14 -11.17 -7.08
N LYS A 39 6.01 -11.88 -7.09
CA LYS A 39 5.04 -11.86 -6.00
C LYS A 39 4.71 -13.29 -5.60
N ASP A 40 4.73 -13.57 -4.30
CA ASP A 40 4.17 -14.81 -3.78
C ASP A 40 2.64 -14.75 -3.87
N MET A 41 2.07 -15.67 -4.66
CA MET A 41 0.64 -15.79 -4.88
C MET A 41 0.05 -17.07 -4.25
N SER A 42 0.78 -17.73 -3.34
CA SER A 42 0.38 -19.01 -2.73
C SER A 42 -0.93 -18.91 -1.95
N HIS A 43 -1.18 -17.79 -1.29
CA HIS A 43 -2.46 -17.51 -0.62
C HIS A 43 -3.67 -17.45 -1.58
N LEU A 44 -3.44 -17.29 -2.88
CA LEU A 44 -4.47 -17.24 -3.93
C LEU A 44 -4.66 -18.59 -4.63
N MET A 45 -4.11 -19.68 -4.07
CA MET A 45 -4.07 -21.00 -4.72
C MET A 45 -5.43 -21.50 -5.20
N SER A 46 -6.53 -21.20 -4.48
CA SER A 46 -7.87 -21.62 -4.88
C SER A 46 -8.32 -21.03 -6.23
N LEU A 47 -7.86 -19.82 -6.60
CA LEU A 47 -8.13 -19.23 -7.91
C LEU A 47 -7.43 -19.98 -9.05
N TRP A 48 -6.26 -20.55 -8.78
CA TRP A 48 -5.44 -21.26 -9.77
C TRP A 48 -5.86 -22.71 -10.01
N LYS A 49 -6.75 -23.26 -9.17
CA LYS A 49 -7.29 -24.63 -9.33
C LYS A 49 -8.30 -24.76 -10.47
N THR A 50 -8.71 -23.66 -11.06
CA THR A 50 -9.70 -23.62 -12.16
C THR A 50 -9.18 -22.71 -13.27
N ALA A 51 -9.69 -22.90 -14.49
CA ALA A 51 -9.36 -22.01 -15.60
C ALA A 51 -9.86 -20.59 -15.29
N GLN A 52 -8.98 -19.59 -15.44
CA GLN A 52 -9.27 -18.19 -15.17
C GLN A 52 -8.96 -17.33 -16.40
N LYS A 53 -9.77 -16.30 -16.65
CA LYS A 53 -9.41 -15.24 -17.58
C LYS A 53 -8.32 -14.38 -16.94
N VAL A 54 -7.15 -14.30 -17.56
CA VAL A 54 -6.06 -13.42 -17.12
C VAL A 54 -6.22 -12.06 -17.80
N ILE A 55 -6.33 -11.00 -17.01
CA ILE A 55 -6.39 -9.62 -17.50
C ILE A 55 -5.22 -8.88 -16.90
N PHE A 56 -4.41 -8.23 -17.73
CA PHE A 56 -3.32 -7.36 -17.27
C PHE A 56 -3.54 -5.95 -17.83
N ASP A 57 -4.07 -5.09 -16.98
CA ASP A 57 -4.39 -3.71 -17.32
C ASP A 57 -3.17 -2.82 -17.08
N LEU A 58 -2.53 -2.44 -18.18
CA LEU A 58 -1.30 -1.65 -18.19
C LEU A 58 -1.47 -0.40 -19.09
N PRO A 59 -2.32 0.58 -18.72
CA PRO A 59 -2.60 1.72 -19.58
C PRO A 59 -1.31 2.51 -19.87
N ASN A 60 -0.97 2.68 -21.14
CA ASN A 60 0.22 3.43 -21.56
C ASN A 60 -0.19 4.79 -22.12
N GLN A 61 0.48 5.86 -21.69
CA GLN A 61 0.30 7.17 -22.31
C GLN A 61 1.48 7.47 -23.20
N THR A 62 1.20 7.60 -24.50
CA THR A 62 2.20 8.00 -25.48
C THR A 62 1.86 9.34 -26.11
N ASN A 63 2.89 10.13 -26.35
CA ASN A 63 2.80 11.41 -27.06
C ASN A 63 4.14 11.68 -27.80
N VAL A 64 4.28 12.84 -28.41
CA VAL A 64 5.49 13.21 -29.18
C VAL A 64 6.79 13.17 -28.37
N ASN A 65 6.72 13.30 -27.04
CA ASN A 65 7.85 13.25 -26.11
C ASN A 65 7.96 11.93 -25.34
N ILE A 66 6.87 11.16 -25.22
CA ILE A 66 6.79 9.88 -24.51
C ILE A 66 6.37 8.83 -25.53
N THR A 67 7.34 8.23 -26.24
CA THR A 67 7.08 7.30 -27.34
C THR A 67 7.25 5.82 -26.96
N GLY A 68 7.59 5.54 -25.70
CA GLY A 68 7.90 4.19 -25.24
C GLY A 68 6.67 3.27 -25.23
N THR A 69 6.83 2.06 -25.76
CA THR A 69 5.84 0.99 -25.72
C THR A 69 6.28 -0.12 -24.78
N TYR A 70 5.36 -0.70 -24.01
CA TYR A 70 5.67 -1.79 -23.09
C TYR A 70 5.84 -3.13 -23.82
N MET A 71 6.88 -3.88 -23.46
CA MET A 71 6.98 -5.31 -23.75
C MET A 71 6.87 -6.05 -22.42
N THR A 72 5.85 -6.91 -22.29
CA THR A 72 5.52 -7.56 -21.01
C THR A 72 5.57 -9.07 -21.14
N SER A 73 6.28 -9.72 -20.21
CA SER A 73 6.20 -11.16 -19.99
C SER A 73 5.61 -11.42 -18.61
N LEU A 74 4.66 -12.35 -18.52
CA LEU A 74 4.09 -12.82 -17.27
C LEU A 74 4.37 -14.32 -17.13
N THR A 75 5.08 -14.69 -16.07
CA THR A 75 5.39 -16.09 -15.74
C THR A 75 4.73 -16.44 -14.42
N VAL A 76 4.14 -17.64 -14.35
CA VAL A 76 3.61 -18.23 -13.11
C VAL A 76 4.32 -19.57 -12.91
N THR A 77 4.87 -19.79 -11.72
CA THR A 77 5.60 -21.01 -11.37
C THR A 77 4.87 -21.73 -10.26
N PHE A 78 4.59 -23.01 -10.45
CA PHE A 78 3.99 -23.89 -9.46
C PHE A 78 5.02 -24.91 -8.99
N PHE A 79 5.12 -25.10 -7.68
CA PHE A 79 6.01 -26.09 -7.06
C PHE A 79 5.42 -26.53 -5.72
N SER A 80 5.82 -27.72 -5.25
CA SER A 80 5.50 -28.18 -3.89
C SER A 80 6.50 -27.60 -2.90
N ALA A 81 6.02 -27.15 -1.74
CA ALA A 81 6.84 -26.66 -0.63
C ALA A 81 6.43 -27.38 0.66
N SER A 82 7.40 -27.65 1.53
CA SER A 82 7.17 -28.32 2.83
C SER A 82 6.32 -27.47 3.79
N GLU A 83 6.55 -26.16 3.80
CA GLU A 83 5.70 -25.19 4.48
C GLU A 83 4.77 -24.51 3.48
N SER A 84 3.54 -25.03 3.39
CA SER A 84 2.50 -24.42 2.58
C SER A 84 1.73 -23.35 3.36
N VAL A 85 1.43 -22.23 2.71
CA VAL A 85 0.41 -21.28 3.21
C VAL A 85 -0.92 -22.03 3.36
N ASP A 86 -1.60 -21.85 4.50
CA ASP A 86 -3.00 -22.26 4.67
C ASP A 86 -3.91 -21.38 3.81
N ALA A 87 -3.91 -21.65 2.50
CA ALA A 87 -4.65 -20.88 1.52
C ALA A 87 -6.16 -21.10 1.69
N ALA A 88 -6.93 -20.02 1.56
CA ALA A 88 -8.38 -20.08 1.67
C ALA A 88 -8.99 -21.07 0.66
N ASN A 89 -10.00 -21.82 1.10
CA ASN A 89 -10.73 -22.76 0.26
C ASN A 89 -11.47 -22.04 -0.87
N PHE A 90 -12.02 -20.86 -0.58
CA PHE A 90 -12.72 -20.01 -1.54
C PHE A 90 -12.21 -18.58 -1.47
N ILE A 91 -12.15 -17.93 -2.64
CA ILE A 91 -11.87 -16.51 -2.77
C ILE A 91 -12.94 -15.91 -3.67
N LEU A 92 -13.72 -14.96 -3.15
CA LEU A 92 -14.78 -14.29 -3.91
C LEU A 92 -14.40 -12.82 -4.15
N PRO A 93 -14.56 -12.30 -5.38
CA PRO A 93 -14.24 -10.91 -5.69
C PRO A 93 -15.26 -9.94 -5.09
N LEU A 94 -14.76 -8.88 -4.45
CA LEU A 94 -15.52 -7.71 -4.04
C LEU A 94 -15.14 -6.55 -4.97
N SER A 95 -15.68 -6.59 -6.18
CA SER A 95 -15.20 -5.80 -7.32
C SER A 95 -16.36 -5.40 -8.24
N ALA A 96 -16.08 -4.55 -9.23
CA ALA A 96 -17.06 -4.10 -10.23
C ALA A 96 -17.51 -5.20 -11.20
N LYS A 97 -16.90 -6.41 -11.13
CA LYS A 97 -17.24 -7.60 -11.93
C LYS A 97 -17.32 -7.37 -13.45
N ARG A 98 -16.33 -6.65 -14.01
CA ARG A 98 -16.27 -6.28 -15.45
C ARG A 98 -15.33 -7.17 -16.27
N GLY A 99 -14.53 -7.99 -15.63
CA GLY A 99 -13.46 -8.78 -16.22
C GLY A 99 -13.99 -9.97 -16.99
N ILE A 100 -14.86 -10.78 -16.39
CA ILE A 100 -15.36 -12.01 -17.03
C ILE A 100 -16.10 -11.70 -18.34
N ASN A 101 -17.02 -10.74 -18.33
CA ASN A 101 -17.86 -10.44 -19.49
C ASN A 101 -17.25 -9.38 -20.44
N GLY A 102 -16.54 -8.39 -19.90
CA GLY A 102 -16.03 -7.26 -20.70
C GLY A 102 -14.53 -7.33 -21.01
N SER A 103 -13.78 -8.21 -20.34
CA SER A 103 -12.30 -8.17 -20.34
C SER A 103 -11.75 -6.81 -19.92
N LEU A 104 -12.47 -6.12 -19.02
CA LEU A 104 -12.14 -4.82 -18.48
C LEU A 104 -11.66 -4.91 -17.02
N PRO A 105 -10.92 -3.91 -16.51
CA PRO A 105 -10.51 -3.87 -15.11
C PRO A 105 -11.71 -3.94 -14.17
N SER A 106 -11.68 -4.86 -13.19
CA SER A 106 -12.79 -5.05 -12.24
C SER A 106 -12.72 -4.14 -11.00
N THR A 107 -11.89 -3.11 -10.99
CA THR A 107 -11.86 -2.13 -9.90
C THR A 107 -13.01 -1.13 -9.96
N PHE A 108 -13.41 -0.63 -8.79
CA PHE A 108 -14.21 0.57 -8.65
C PHE A 108 -13.33 1.83 -8.75
N THR A 109 -13.97 2.94 -9.12
CA THR A 109 -13.39 4.28 -9.08
C THR A 109 -14.27 5.15 -8.20
N ILE A 110 -13.72 5.83 -7.19
CA ILE A 110 -14.47 6.59 -6.18
C ILE A 110 -13.91 8.02 -6.09
N PRO A 111 -14.72 9.09 -6.23
CA PRO A 111 -16.14 9.06 -6.55
C PRO A 111 -16.37 8.56 -7.98
N SER A 112 -17.56 8.01 -8.20
CA SER A 112 -18.06 7.69 -9.53
C SER A 112 -19.47 8.23 -9.65
N THR A 113 -19.79 8.76 -10.82
CA THR A 113 -21.14 9.25 -11.14
C THR A 113 -22.09 8.11 -11.51
N THR A 114 -21.58 6.90 -11.74
CA THR A 114 -22.37 5.79 -12.31
C THR A 114 -22.45 4.56 -11.41
N GLN A 115 -21.55 4.40 -10.42
CA GLN A 115 -21.48 3.19 -9.61
C GLN A 115 -20.89 3.47 -8.22
N ASN A 116 -21.63 3.08 -7.17
CA ASN A 116 -21.09 2.94 -5.82
C ASN A 116 -20.15 1.72 -5.77
N ALA A 117 -19.15 1.73 -4.90
CA ALA A 117 -18.27 0.58 -4.69
C ALA A 117 -18.95 -0.51 -3.83
N THR A 118 -20.05 -1.03 -4.37
CA THR A 118 -20.93 -2.02 -3.76
C THR A 118 -20.82 -3.33 -4.53
N THR A 119 -20.57 -4.44 -3.82
CA THR A 119 -20.66 -5.79 -4.38
C THR A 119 -21.74 -6.57 -3.65
N GLN A 120 -22.68 -7.13 -4.41
CA GLN A 120 -23.59 -8.14 -3.91
C GLN A 120 -23.02 -9.53 -4.20
N LEU A 121 -22.82 -10.32 -3.15
CA LEU A 121 -22.56 -11.75 -3.24
C LEU A 121 -23.90 -12.48 -3.27
N SER A 122 -24.07 -13.39 -4.23
CA SER A 122 -25.31 -14.10 -4.47
C SER A 122 -25.63 -15.10 -3.35
N ALA A 123 -26.91 -15.45 -3.21
CA ALA A 123 -27.35 -16.47 -2.27
C ALA A 123 -26.58 -17.78 -2.49
N GLY A 124 -26.08 -18.37 -1.40
CA GLY A 124 -25.31 -19.61 -1.42
C GLY A 124 -23.86 -19.50 -1.92
N SER A 125 -23.34 -18.31 -2.26
CA SER A 125 -21.95 -18.18 -2.68
C SER A 125 -20.95 -18.30 -1.52
N ILE A 126 -21.37 -17.90 -0.30
CA ILE A 126 -20.59 -18.10 0.93
C ILE A 126 -20.93 -19.50 1.48
N PRO A 127 -19.93 -20.40 1.64
CA PRO A 127 -20.16 -21.73 2.21
C PRO A 127 -20.70 -21.65 3.64
N ARG A 128 -21.75 -22.43 3.92
CA ARG A 128 -22.40 -22.44 5.25
C ARG A 128 -21.49 -22.97 6.36
N ASN A 129 -20.49 -23.77 6.02
CA ASN A 129 -19.52 -24.35 6.96
C ASN A 129 -18.23 -23.52 7.06
N ALA A 130 -18.27 -22.21 6.73
CA ALA A 130 -17.09 -21.34 6.88
C ALA A 130 -16.68 -21.21 8.35
N LYS A 131 -15.39 -21.37 8.64
CA LYS A 131 -14.81 -21.26 10.00
C LYS A 131 -13.96 -20.00 10.20
N ARG A 132 -13.52 -19.37 9.11
CA ARG A 132 -12.77 -18.10 9.12
C ARG A 132 -13.05 -17.34 7.84
N ALA A 133 -13.13 -16.02 7.92
CA ALA A 133 -13.16 -15.17 6.73
C ALA A 133 -12.41 -13.86 6.93
N ILE A 134 -11.64 -13.46 5.91
CA ILE A 134 -10.88 -12.20 5.90
C ILE A 134 -11.20 -11.46 4.62
N VAL A 135 -11.49 -10.16 4.71
CA VAL A 135 -11.59 -9.29 3.55
C VAL A 135 -10.28 -8.54 3.38
N SER A 136 -9.69 -8.59 2.18
CA SER A 136 -8.60 -7.69 1.82
C SER A 136 -9.11 -6.55 0.92
N ILE A 137 -8.55 -5.36 1.09
CA ILE A 137 -8.92 -4.15 0.34
C ILE A 137 -7.66 -3.51 -0.23
N ALA A 138 -7.64 -3.37 -1.55
CA ALA A 138 -6.66 -2.59 -2.28
C ALA A 138 -7.28 -1.22 -2.60
N ALA A 139 -6.65 -0.14 -2.15
CA ALA A 139 -7.14 1.23 -2.39
C ALA A 139 -5.99 2.16 -2.75
N THR A 140 -6.13 2.92 -3.83
CA THR A 140 -5.06 3.83 -4.27
C THR A 140 -5.60 5.11 -4.90
N GLY A 141 -5.17 6.25 -4.39
CA GLY A 141 -5.49 7.57 -4.94
C GLY A 141 -4.83 7.84 -6.28
N GLN A 142 -5.51 8.60 -7.15
CA GLN A 142 -5.06 9.00 -8.49
C GLN A 142 -5.43 10.45 -8.76
N GLY A 143 -4.73 11.11 -9.69
CA GLY A 143 -4.94 12.54 -9.97
C GLY A 143 -4.60 13.41 -8.75
N ASP A 144 -5.53 14.27 -8.32
CA ASP A 144 -5.39 15.13 -7.14
C ASP A 144 -5.29 14.32 -5.83
N GLU A 145 -5.54 13.01 -5.89
CA GLU A 145 -5.41 12.05 -4.79
C GLU A 145 -4.12 11.22 -4.87
N GLU A 146 -3.29 11.39 -5.91
CA GLU A 146 -2.04 10.62 -6.07
C GLU A 146 -1.07 10.86 -4.88
N PHE A 147 -1.03 12.11 -4.39
CA PHE A 147 -0.27 12.51 -3.22
C PHE A 147 -1.16 13.17 -2.17
N TRP A 148 -2.31 12.55 -1.90
CA TRP A 148 -3.35 13.04 -0.98
C TRP A 148 -2.83 13.52 0.39
N TRP A 149 -1.70 13.00 0.86
CA TRP A 149 -1.01 13.41 2.08
C TRP A 149 -0.43 14.84 2.04
N GLN A 150 -0.42 15.49 0.86
CA GLN A 150 -0.08 16.90 0.64
C GLN A 150 -1.31 17.82 0.62
N ASN A 151 -2.52 17.27 0.58
CA ASN A 151 -3.73 18.06 0.38
C ASN A 151 -4.04 18.90 1.62
N VAL A 152 -4.45 20.14 1.41
CA VAL A 152 -4.82 21.07 2.49
C VAL A 152 -6.25 20.85 2.96
N MET A 153 -6.60 21.44 4.09
CA MET A 153 -7.99 21.57 4.51
C MET A 153 -8.81 22.31 3.44
N SER A 154 -10.06 21.91 3.24
CA SER A 154 -10.89 22.45 2.15
C SER A 154 -11.15 23.95 2.30
N SER A 155 -11.21 24.47 3.53
CA SER A 155 -11.31 25.93 3.74
C SER A 155 -10.06 26.72 3.32
N ALA A 156 -8.91 26.05 3.16
CA ALA A 156 -7.63 26.68 2.84
C ALA A 156 -7.23 26.60 1.36
N VAL A 157 -8.05 26.00 0.48
CA VAL A 157 -7.68 25.76 -0.93
C VAL A 157 -7.38 27.04 -1.71
N SER A 158 -8.01 28.15 -1.34
CA SER A 158 -7.85 29.45 -2.00
C SER A 158 -6.78 30.33 -1.37
N THR A 159 -6.03 29.84 -0.37
CA THR A 159 -5.08 30.65 0.43
C THR A 159 -4.07 31.40 -0.46
N TYR A 160 -3.59 30.76 -1.53
CA TYR A 160 -2.62 31.34 -2.47
C TYR A 160 -3.20 31.55 -3.87
N ASN A 161 -4.53 31.70 -4.02
CA ASN A 161 -5.15 31.79 -5.35
C ASN A 161 -4.58 32.94 -6.20
N ALA A 162 -4.22 34.06 -5.57
CA ALA A 162 -3.65 35.22 -6.24
C ALA A 162 -2.17 35.05 -6.66
N SER A 163 -1.40 34.15 -6.03
CA SER A 163 0.05 34.01 -6.23
C SER A 163 0.47 32.67 -6.83
N GLY A 164 -0.14 31.56 -6.38
CA GLY A 164 0.24 30.19 -6.71
C GLY A 164 -0.90 29.31 -7.26
N GLY A 165 -2.13 29.83 -7.29
CA GLY A 165 -3.34 29.14 -7.72
C GLY A 165 -4.04 28.37 -6.60
N VAL A 166 -5.01 27.54 -6.99
CA VAL A 166 -5.82 26.73 -6.06
C VAL A 166 -5.05 25.47 -5.63
N LEU A 167 -5.06 25.20 -4.33
CA LEU A 167 -4.48 23.98 -3.73
C LEU A 167 -5.49 22.83 -3.74
N PHE A 168 -5.01 21.58 -3.62
CA PHE A 168 -5.87 20.41 -3.48
C PHE A 168 -6.46 20.31 -2.07
N GLY A 169 -7.76 20.07 -1.96
CA GLY A 169 -8.50 20.03 -0.70
C GLY A 169 -8.76 18.63 -0.14
N ASN A 170 -9.75 18.53 0.76
CA ASN A 170 -10.18 17.31 1.46
C ASN A 170 -9.19 16.76 2.49
N SER A 171 -8.28 17.60 3.01
CA SER A 171 -7.28 17.28 4.05
C SER A 171 -6.25 16.23 3.65
N SER A 172 -5.24 16.05 4.51
CA SER A 172 -4.22 15.00 4.42
C SER A 172 -4.57 13.70 5.15
N PHE A 173 -5.87 13.39 5.34
CA PHE A 173 -6.34 12.16 5.98
C PHE A 173 -7.27 11.36 5.07
N ARG A 174 -7.09 10.04 5.00
CA ARG A 174 -7.95 9.14 4.23
C ARG A 174 -8.25 7.87 5.02
N GLU A 175 -9.53 7.48 5.02
CA GLU A 175 -10.01 6.22 5.58
C GLU A 175 -10.81 5.47 4.52
N VAL A 176 -10.51 4.19 4.34
CA VAL A 176 -11.27 3.27 3.50
C VAL A 176 -12.10 2.39 4.42
N GLN A 177 -13.42 2.46 4.30
CA GLN A 177 -14.36 1.77 5.17
C GLN A 177 -14.94 0.55 4.47
N LEU A 178 -15.04 -0.56 5.20
CA LEU A 178 -15.79 -1.75 4.80
C LEU A 178 -17.12 -1.80 5.56
N TRP A 179 -18.20 -1.99 4.82
CA TRP A 179 -19.54 -2.19 5.38
C TRP A 179 -20.10 -3.52 4.89
N LEU A 180 -20.71 -4.29 5.79
CA LEU A 180 -21.39 -5.55 5.55
C LEU A 180 -22.87 -5.38 5.89
N ASP A 181 -23.74 -5.58 4.91
CA ASP A 181 -25.20 -5.45 5.05
C ASP A 181 -25.61 -4.14 5.75
N GLY A 182 -24.94 -3.04 5.39
CA GLY A 182 -25.20 -1.70 5.93
C GLY A 182 -24.54 -1.38 7.29
N GLN A 183 -23.75 -2.30 7.85
CA GLN A 183 -23.07 -2.11 9.15
C GLN A 183 -21.54 -2.12 8.98
N MET A 184 -20.82 -1.32 9.76
CA MET A 184 -19.37 -1.19 9.61
C MET A 184 -18.64 -2.46 10.09
N ALA A 185 -17.82 -3.03 9.22
CA ALA A 185 -17.05 -4.24 9.50
C ALA A 185 -15.56 -3.98 9.74
N GLY A 186 -15.02 -2.85 9.27
CA GLY A 186 -13.61 -2.52 9.46
C GLY A 186 -13.20 -1.29 8.66
N VAL A 187 -11.97 -0.85 8.90
CA VAL A 187 -11.34 0.23 8.15
C VAL A 187 -9.91 -0.10 7.74
N VAL A 188 -9.45 0.55 6.68
CA VAL A 188 -8.06 0.54 6.21
C VAL A 188 -7.61 1.99 6.05
N TRP A 189 -6.53 2.37 6.71
CA TRP A 189 -5.88 3.66 6.47
C TRP A 189 -4.74 3.46 5.48
N PRO A 190 -4.81 4.06 4.28
CA PRO A 190 -3.85 3.81 3.21
C PRO A 190 -2.43 4.27 3.54
N PHE A 191 -1.43 3.51 3.09
CA PHE A 191 -0.04 3.93 3.11
C PHE A 191 0.19 5.06 2.08
N PRO A 192 0.93 6.13 2.41
CA PRO A 192 1.24 7.22 1.47
C PRO A 192 2.30 6.78 0.45
N VAL A 193 1.88 6.00 -0.54
CA VAL A 193 2.72 5.60 -1.67
C VAL A 193 3.23 6.85 -2.39
N ILE A 194 4.53 6.87 -2.70
CA ILE A 194 5.11 7.85 -3.62
C ILE A 194 5.46 7.08 -4.89
N PHE A 195 4.70 7.32 -5.95
CA PHE A 195 4.90 6.68 -7.24
C PHE A 195 6.18 7.14 -7.90
N THR A 196 6.60 6.39 -8.93
CA THR A 196 7.72 6.77 -9.77
C THR A 196 7.44 8.11 -10.44
N GLY A 197 8.38 9.03 -10.32
CA GLY A 197 8.24 10.41 -10.77
C GLY A 197 7.70 11.39 -9.72
N GLY A 198 7.12 10.89 -8.62
CA GLY A 198 6.53 11.72 -7.56
C GLY A 198 7.56 12.55 -6.79
N VAL A 199 7.15 13.71 -6.26
CA VAL A 199 8.03 14.69 -5.60
C VAL A 199 9.12 15.23 -6.54
N VAL A 200 10.18 14.45 -6.78
CA VAL A 200 11.24 14.70 -7.77
C VAL A 200 11.66 13.35 -8.39
N PRO A 201 11.64 13.17 -9.73
CA PRO A 201 11.95 11.89 -10.37
C PRO A 201 13.34 11.31 -10.08
N ALA A 202 14.32 12.16 -9.73
CA ALA A 202 15.69 11.73 -9.43
C ALA A 202 15.79 10.78 -8.21
N PHE A 203 14.79 10.75 -7.33
CA PHE A 203 14.72 9.76 -6.25
C PHE A 203 14.52 8.33 -6.78
N TRP A 204 13.78 8.18 -7.88
CA TRP A 204 13.20 6.89 -8.28
C TRP A 204 13.97 6.20 -9.42
N SER A 205 15.29 6.39 -9.44
CA SER A 205 16.16 5.79 -10.42
C SER A 205 17.53 5.50 -9.81
N PRO A 206 17.96 4.22 -9.69
CA PRO A 206 17.25 2.99 -10.05
C PRO A 206 16.30 2.45 -8.97
N MET A 207 16.18 3.15 -7.82
CA MET A 207 15.32 2.77 -6.71
C MET A 207 13.86 3.09 -6.97
N VAL A 208 12.93 2.47 -6.26
CA VAL A 208 11.50 2.83 -6.31
C VAL A 208 10.96 3.12 -4.92
N GLY A 209 9.86 3.86 -4.83
CA GLY A 209 9.18 4.08 -3.57
C GLY A 209 8.71 2.77 -2.94
N MET A 210 8.83 2.63 -1.61
CA MET A 210 8.19 1.53 -0.86
C MET A 210 6.75 1.32 -1.33
N GLN A 211 6.39 0.05 -1.56
CA GLN A 211 5.08 -0.42 -2.04
C GLN A 211 4.65 0.07 -3.44
N ALA A 212 5.49 0.79 -4.19
CA ALA A 212 5.10 1.27 -5.52
C ALA A 212 4.93 0.13 -6.54
N PHE A 213 5.78 -0.90 -6.47
CA PHE A 213 5.71 -2.06 -7.37
C PHE A 213 4.79 -3.17 -6.88
N ASP A 214 4.42 -3.17 -5.61
CA ASP A 214 3.42 -4.06 -5.04
C ASP A 214 2.73 -3.33 -3.90
N MET A 215 1.55 -2.82 -4.21
CA MET A 215 0.77 -2.04 -3.27
C MET A 215 0.10 -3.01 -2.31
N ASN A 216 0.40 -2.86 -1.02
CA ASN A 216 -0.17 -3.75 -0.02
C ASN A 216 -1.65 -3.49 0.16
N GLU A 217 -2.37 -4.56 0.48
CA GLU A 217 -3.79 -4.52 0.78
C GLU A 217 -3.98 -4.44 2.31
N GLY A 218 -5.03 -3.75 2.75
CA GLY A 218 -5.46 -3.82 4.15
C GLY A 218 -6.32 -5.06 4.38
N GLU A 219 -6.16 -5.73 5.52
CA GLU A 219 -6.92 -6.93 5.88
C GLU A 219 -7.85 -6.64 7.05
N ILE A 220 -9.11 -7.08 6.94
CA ILE A 220 -10.14 -6.99 7.97
C ILE A 220 -10.65 -8.41 8.23
N ASP A 221 -10.46 -8.91 9.45
CA ASP A 221 -10.96 -10.24 9.82
C ASP A 221 -12.47 -10.15 10.09
N VAL A 222 -13.26 -10.70 9.17
CA VAL A 222 -14.73 -10.70 9.23
C VAL A 222 -15.27 -12.00 9.83
N THR A 223 -14.42 -12.80 10.50
CA THR A 223 -14.85 -14.02 11.19
C THR A 223 -15.99 -13.80 12.20
N PRO A 224 -16.04 -12.69 12.97
CA PRO A 224 -17.20 -12.39 13.81
C PRO A 224 -18.53 -12.26 13.05
N TRP A 225 -18.52 -12.09 11.73
CA TRP A 225 -19.71 -12.00 10.88
C TRP A 225 -20.18 -13.34 10.32
N LEU A 226 -19.44 -14.43 10.52
CA LEU A 226 -19.75 -15.71 9.87
C LEU A 226 -21.15 -16.23 10.20
N GLY A 227 -21.66 -15.98 11.41
CA GLY A 227 -23.01 -16.41 11.76
C GLY A 227 -24.11 -15.76 10.94
N SER A 228 -23.92 -14.53 10.46
CA SER A 228 -24.85 -13.89 9.52
C SER A 228 -24.51 -14.25 8.06
N LEU A 229 -23.22 -14.28 7.70
CA LEU A 229 -22.76 -14.56 6.33
C LEU A 229 -23.03 -16.02 5.87
N CYS A 230 -23.19 -16.95 6.80
CA CYS A 230 -23.44 -18.37 6.51
C CYS A 230 -24.92 -18.75 6.48
N ASP A 231 -25.84 -17.76 6.48
CA ASP A 231 -27.29 -18.02 6.46
C ASP A 231 -27.81 -18.51 5.09
N GLY A 232 -26.95 -18.44 4.07
CA GLY A 232 -27.19 -18.85 2.70
C GLY A 232 -27.98 -17.83 1.86
N LYS A 233 -28.19 -16.61 2.36
CA LYS A 233 -28.77 -15.50 1.61
C LYS A 233 -27.68 -14.72 0.86
N ALA A 234 -28.13 -13.73 0.10
CA ALA A 234 -27.25 -12.78 -0.55
C ALA A 234 -26.80 -11.72 0.46
N HIS A 235 -25.56 -11.28 0.35
CA HIS A 235 -24.95 -10.28 1.24
C HIS A 235 -24.34 -9.13 0.44
N THR A 236 -24.39 -7.93 1.01
CA THR A 236 -23.90 -6.70 0.40
C THR A 236 -22.63 -6.23 1.09
N PHE A 237 -21.61 -5.96 0.30
CA PHE A 237 -20.32 -5.44 0.74
C PHE A 237 -20.13 -4.06 0.11
N ASP A 238 -20.06 -3.01 0.93
CA ASP A 238 -19.78 -1.65 0.46
C ASP A 238 -18.39 -1.20 0.90
N MET A 239 -17.68 -0.56 -0.02
CA MET A 239 -16.44 0.14 0.26
C MET A 239 -16.64 1.64 0.08
N LYS A 240 -16.15 2.44 1.03
CA LYS A 240 -16.21 3.90 0.96
C LYS A 240 -14.84 4.47 1.21
N VAL A 241 -14.49 5.55 0.51
CA VAL A 241 -13.28 6.33 0.81
C VAL A 241 -13.73 7.67 1.34
N VAL A 242 -13.23 8.02 2.53
CA VAL A 242 -13.58 9.27 3.20
C VAL A 242 -12.32 10.07 3.51
N GLY A 243 -12.44 11.39 3.47
CA GLY A 243 -11.46 12.34 3.99
C GLY A 243 -12.06 13.18 5.11
N LEU A 244 -11.40 14.28 5.45
CA LEU A 244 -11.96 15.29 6.36
C LEU A 244 -12.47 16.49 5.57
N ILE A 245 -13.64 16.98 5.96
CA ILE A 245 -14.12 18.31 5.63
C ILE A 245 -14.09 19.17 6.88
N ASP A 246 -13.49 20.35 6.77
CA ASP A 246 -13.34 21.28 7.87
C ASP A 246 -14.34 22.44 7.80
N ASN A 247 -14.65 23.02 8.96
CA ASN A 247 -15.39 24.26 9.05
C ASN A 247 -14.42 25.39 9.42
N ALA A 248 -13.95 26.10 8.40
CA ALA A 248 -13.06 27.26 8.52
C ALA A 248 -11.81 26.99 9.40
N GLY A 249 -11.24 25.78 9.31
CA GLY A 249 -10.04 25.38 10.04
C GLY A 249 -10.23 25.17 11.55
N LYS A 250 -11.46 25.18 12.07
CA LYS A 250 -11.76 25.08 13.51
C LYS A 250 -12.19 23.68 13.96
N THR A 251 -13.09 23.06 13.21
CA THR A 251 -13.57 21.70 13.44
C THR A 251 -13.56 20.92 12.14
N ALA A 252 -13.54 19.59 12.20
CA ALA A 252 -13.66 18.74 11.02
C ALA A 252 -14.47 17.48 11.31
N VAL A 253 -15.09 16.94 10.26
CA VAL A 253 -15.84 15.69 10.27
C VAL A 253 -15.44 14.82 9.08
N LEU A 254 -15.73 13.52 9.15
CA LEU A 254 -15.55 12.64 7.99
C LEU A 254 -16.52 13.04 6.85
N ASN A 255 -16.03 12.98 5.61
CA ASN A 255 -16.85 13.25 4.43
C ASN A 255 -16.49 12.32 3.26
N GLN A 256 -17.50 11.94 2.47
CA GLN A 256 -17.35 11.03 1.31
C GLN A 256 -16.88 11.73 0.03
N GLY A 257 -16.43 12.98 0.11
CA GLY A 257 -15.80 13.71 -0.99
C GLY A 257 -14.27 13.63 -0.90
N VAL A 258 -13.67 12.83 -1.78
CA VAL A 258 -12.24 12.91 -2.10
C VAL A 258 -12.04 13.80 -3.34
N GLY A 259 -10.80 14.10 -3.69
CA GLY A 259 -10.39 14.88 -4.86
C GLY A 259 -10.74 14.17 -6.18
N SER A 260 -9.75 13.90 -7.05
CA SER A 260 -10.05 13.30 -8.36
C SER A 260 -10.67 11.91 -8.23
N ASN A 261 -9.92 10.90 -7.79
CA ASN A 261 -10.47 9.57 -7.57
C ASN A 261 -9.54 8.61 -6.80
N TRP A 262 -10.14 7.53 -6.33
CA TRP A 262 -9.51 6.35 -5.73
C TRP A 262 -9.90 5.10 -6.50
N VAL A 263 -8.92 4.28 -6.83
CA VAL A 263 -9.11 2.96 -7.43
C VAL A 263 -9.21 1.93 -6.30
N VAL A 264 -10.36 1.25 -6.19
CA VAL A 264 -10.66 0.37 -5.05
C VAL A 264 -11.16 -0.99 -5.53
N SER A 265 -10.70 -2.06 -4.87
CA SER A 265 -11.22 -3.41 -5.01
C SER A 265 -10.96 -4.20 -3.74
N GLY A 266 -11.75 -5.22 -3.49
CA GLY A 266 -11.49 -6.18 -2.44
C GLY A 266 -11.71 -7.62 -2.87
N LYS A 267 -11.43 -8.52 -1.95
CA LYS A 267 -11.73 -9.96 -2.06
C LYS A 267 -11.95 -10.52 -0.66
N ILE A 268 -12.82 -11.50 -0.56
CA ILE A 268 -13.05 -12.25 0.68
C ILE A 268 -12.39 -13.63 0.56
N PHE A 269 -11.52 -13.93 1.51
CA PHE A 269 -10.90 -15.23 1.72
C PHE A 269 -11.74 -16.02 2.71
N ILE A 270 -12.13 -17.25 2.38
CA ILE A 270 -12.99 -18.08 3.21
C ILE A 270 -12.32 -19.45 3.43
N TRP A 271 -12.10 -19.79 4.70
CA TRP A 271 -11.69 -21.12 5.12
C TRP A 271 -12.91 -21.87 5.65
N THR A 272 -13.06 -23.13 5.27
CA THR A 272 -14.18 -23.98 5.65
C THR A 272 -13.76 -25.08 6.60
N ASP A 273 -14.72 -25.57 7.37
CA ASP A 273 -14.57 -26.78 8.15
C ASP A 273 -14.57 -28.03 7.26
N SER A 274 -13.97 -29.13 7.74
CA SER A 274 -13.99 -30.41 7.02
C SER A 274 -15.38 -31.04 7.00
N ASN A 275 -16.24 -30.74 7.99
CA ASN A 275 -17.64 -31.12 7.95
C ASN A 275 -18.42 -30.20 7.00
N THR A 276 -18.68 -30.68 5.78
CA THR A 276 -19.39 -29.92 4.73
C THR A 276 -20.87 -29.71 4.99
N THR A 277 -21.46 -30.45 5.94
CA THR A 277 -22.88 -30.34 6.32
C THR A 277 -23.11 -29.40 7.51
N ALA A 278 -22.05 -28.99 8.19
CA ALA A 278 -22.14 -28.07 9.32
C ALA A 278 -22.61 -26.68 8.84
N THR A 279 -23.32 -25.97 9.71
CA THR A 279 -23.66 -24.56 9.49
C THR A 279 -23.08 -23.73 10.61
N THR A 280 -22.27 -22.75 10.24
CA THR A 280 -21.74 -21.75 11.15
C THR A 280 -22.84 -20.76 11.49
N THR A 281 -23.06 -20.57 12.79
CA THR A 281 -24.07 -19.65 13.32
C THR A 281 -23.43 -18.73 14.36
N SER A 282 -24.11 -17.66 14.75
CA SER A 282 -23.67 -16.84 15.87
C SER A 282 -24.85 -16.27 16.63
N ASP A 283 -24.57 -15.82 17.84
CA ASP A 283 -25.44 -14.86 18.52
C ASP A 283 -25.39 -13.50 17.79
N ILE A 284 -26.19 -12.53 18.26
CA ILE A 284 -26.23 -11.18 17.70
C ILE A 284 -24.82 -10.56 17.71
N ILE A 285 -24.41 -10.03 16.56
CA ILE A 285 -23.15 -9.31 16.39
C ILE A 285 -23.24 -7.99 17.15
N LYS A 286 -22.26 -7.74 18.02
CA LYS A 286 -22.12 -6.49 18.77
C LYS A 286 -21.03 -5.65 18.12
N ILE A 287 -21.37 -4.44 17.70
CA ILE A 287 -20.45 -3.49 17.08
C ILE A 287 -20.29 -2.31 18.02
N SER A 288 -19.06 -2.07 18.45
CA SER A 288 -18.66 -0.87 19.17
C SER A 288 -17.78 -0.04 18.23
N SER A 289 -18.41 0.96 17.59
CA SER A 289 -17.76 1.86 16.64
C SER A 289 -18.26 3.28 16.89
N SER A 290 -17.51 4.07 17.66
CA SER A 290 -17.78 5.50 17.73
C SER A 290 -17.29 6.20 16.46
N ASP A 291 -17.80 7.39 16.20
CA ASP A 291 -17.14 8.30 15.26
C ASP A 291 -15.69 8.54 15.71
N PRO A 292 -14.75 8.74 14.76
CA PRO A 292 -13.36 8.98 15.11
C PRO A 292 -13.22 10.30 15.87
N GLU A 293 -12.29 10.33 16.82
CA GLU A 293 -11.90 11.56 17.49
C GLU A 293 -11.05 12.39 16.51
N ILE A 294 -11.51 13.59 16.18
CA ILE A 294 -10.85 14.48 15.22
C ILE A 294 -10.50 15.79 15.92
N SER A 295 -9.23 16.19 15.84
CA SER A 295 -8.74 17.50 16.27
C SER A 295 -7.92 18.14 15.15
N ILE A 296 -8.12 19.44 14.92
CA ILE A 296 -7.46 20.17 13.84
C ILE A 296 -6.98 21.53 14.33
N SER A 297 -5.99 22.08 13.65
CA SER A 297 -5.63 23.49 13.76
C SER A 297 -5.26 24.05 12.39
N GLN A 298 -5.47 25.34 12.20
CA GLN A 298 -5.08 26.05 10.99
C GLN A 298 -4.68 27.48 11.33
N THR A 299 -3.61 27.97 10.72
CA THR A 299 -3.15 29.35 10.88
C THR A 299 -2.66 29.88 9.53
N ILE A 300 -3.11 31.09 9.20
CA ILE A 300 -2.65 31.84 8.02
C ILE A 300 -1.97 33.12 8.52
N GLN A 301 -0.76 33.36 8.04
CA GLN A 301 0.00 34.57 8.32
C GLN A 301 0.23 35.35 7.02
N GLN A 302 0.06 36.67 7.09
CA GLN A 302 0.26 37.58 5.97
C GLN A 302 1.65 38.20 6.01
N ASN A 303 2.19 38.53 4.83
CA ASN A 303 3.39 39.34 4.71
C ASN A 303 3.07 40.85 4.88
N ALA A 304 4.12 41.69 4.82
CA ALA A 304 4.00 43.14 4.97
C ALA A 304 3.09 43.81 3.91
N THR A 305 2.81 43.16 2.78
CA THR A 305 1.92 43.66 1.72
C THR A 305 0.46 43.25 1.91
N GLY A 306 0.15 42.51 2.98
CA GLY A 306 -1.18 41.97 3.26
C GLY A 306 -1.52 40.68 2.49
N GLY A 307 -0.59 40.15 1.68
CA GLY A 307 -0.76 38.88 0.99
C GLY A 307 -0.50 37.70 1.94
N ASN A 308 -1.27 36.62 1.80
CA ASN A 308 -1.02 35.39 2.53
C ASN A 308 0.37 34.84 2.18
N ASP A 309 1.18 34.56 3.19
CA ASP A 309 2.53 34.06 3.02
C ASP A 309 2.70 32.64 3.58
N THR A 310 2.20 32.41 4.80
CA THR A 310 2.37 31.15 5.50
C THR A 310 1.02 30.54 5.88
N LEU A 311 0.84 29.26 5.59
CA LEU A 311 -0.28 28.41 5.99
C LEU A 311 0.29 27.22 6.76
N VAL A 312 -0.11 27.08 8.02
CA VAL A 312 0.23 25.91 8.85
C VAL A 312 -1.05 25.23 9.27
N TYR A 313 -1.11 23.91 9.16
CA TYR A 313 -2.24 23.14 9.62
C TYR A 313 -1.83 21.79 10.19
N THR A 314 -2.62 21.32 11.16
CA THR A 314 -2.46 20.00 11.77
C THR A 314 -3.78 19.25 11.76
N THR A 315 -3.70 17.93 11.68
CA THR A 315 -4.83 17.04 11.93
C THR A 315 -4.40 15.91 12.85
N SER A 316 -5.20 15.57 13.84
CA SER A 316 -5.06 14.39 14.67
C SER A 316 -6.36 13.60 14.60
N VAL A 317 -6.29 12.36 14.11
CA VAL A 317 -7.45 11.48 14.00
C VAL A 317 -7.18 10.20 14.78
N ARG A 318 -8.10 9.78 15.64
CA ARG A 318 -8.05 8.49 16.35
C ARG A 318 -9.33 7.72 16.15
N ARG A 319 -9.20 6.41 15.96
CA ARG A 319 -10.34 5.50 15.78
C ARG A 319 -10.16 4.24 16.61
N SER A 320 -11.25 3.80 17.23
CA SER A 320 -11.38 2.47 17.83
C SER A 320 -12.60 1.77 17.26
N LEU A 321 -12.44 0.50 16.92
CA LEU A 321 -13.51 -0.37 16.44
C LEU A 321 -13.39 -1.73 17.14
N THR A 322 -14.50 -2.26 17.60
CA THR A 322 -14.58 -3.63 18.13
C THR A 322 -15.85 -4.30 17.61
N ILE A 323 -15.69 -5.48 17.03
CA ILE A 323 -16.79 -6.31 16.54
C ILE A 323 -16.70 -7.65 17.25
N THR A 324 -17.77 -8.03 17.92
CA THR A 324 -17.82 -9.24 18.74
C THR A 324 -19.02 -10.07 18.39
N SER A 325 -18.83 -11.37 18.25
CA SER A 325 -19.92 -12.34 18.24
C SER A 325 -19.49 -13.65 18.88
N ASN A 326 -20.45 -14.48 19.26
CA ASN A 326 -20.19 -15.82 19.74
C ASN A 326 -20.49 -16.80 18.60
N ILE A 327 -19.45 -17.26 17.90
CA ILE A 327 -19.58 -18.11 16.72
C ILE A 327 -19.66 -19.58 17.12
N LYS A 328 -20.59 -20.33 16.53
CA LYS A 328 -20.72 -21.78 16.66
C LYS A 328 -20.31 -22.41 15.35
N THR A 329 -19.29 -23.24 15.39
CA THR A 329 -18.79 -24.05 14.26
C THR A 329 -18.82 -25.52 14.67
N SER A 330 -18.52 -26.45 13.76
CA SER A 330 -18.34 -27.86 14.12
C SER A 330 -17.18 -28.07 15.10
N GLN A 331 -16.12 -27.26 15.03
CA GLN A 331 -15.03 -27.26 16.01
C GLN A 331 -15.46 -26.68 17.38
N TYR A 332 -16.39 -25.72 17.38
CA TYR A 332 -16.86 -25.02 18.59
C TYR A 332 -18.38 -25.11 18.74
N PRO A 333 -18.96 -26.29 19.01
CA PRO A 333 -20.41 -26.48 19.03
C PRO A 333 -21.11 -25.68 20.14
N ASN A 334 -20.43 -25.43 21.26
CA ASN A 334 -20.95 -24.64 22.38
C ASN A 334 -20.76 -23.12 22.20
N GLY A 335 -20.20 -22.69 21.07
CA GLY A 335 -19.86 -21.30 20.80
C GLY A 335 -18.45 -20.95 21.26
N ARG A 336 -17.84 -20.00 20.55
CA ARG A 336 -16.58 -19.37 20.90
C ARG A 336 -16.64 -17.90 20.54
N VAL A 337 -16.23 -17.05 21.46
CA VAL A 337 -16.24 -15.60 21.24
C VAL A 337 -15.18 -15.23 20.21
N ALA A 338 -15.60 -14.65 19.08
CA ALA A 338 -14.75 -14.09 18.05
C ALA A 338 -14.79 -12.56 18.16
N VAL A 339 -13.62 -11.93 18.21
CA VAL A 339 -13.49 -10.47 18.34
C VAL A 339 -12.52 -9.94 17.30
N TRP A 340 -12.96 -8.97 16.51
CA TRP A 340 -12.10 -8.14 15.68
C TRP A 340 -11.95 -6.77 16.34
N THR A 341 -10.71 -6.31 16.51
CA THR A 341 -10.43 -4.98 17.06
C THR A 341 -9.47 -4.21 16.17
N GLN A 342 -9.71 -2.90 16.05
CA GLN A 342 -8.80 -1.97 15.41
C GLN A 342 -8.64 -0.72 16.26
N SER A 343 -7.40 -0.29 16.46
CA SER A 343 -7.04 0.98 17.09
C SER A 343 -6.06 1.71 16.19
N LEU A 344 -6.45 2.88 15.67
CA LEU A 344 -5.67 3.63 14.70
C LEU A 344 -5.49 5.08 15.14
N SER A 345 -4.33 5.67 14.82
CA SER A 345 -4.01 7.07 15.10
C SER A 345 -3.19 7.68 13.98
N GLN A 346 -3.59 8.87 13.51
CA GLN A 346 -2.88 9.61 12.48
C GLN A 346 -2.65 11.03 12.98
N THR A 347 -1.43 11.53 12.82
CA THR A 347 -1.09 12.95 13.03
C THR A 347 -0.48 13.53 11.76
N THR A 348 -0.84 14.79 11.47
CA THR A 348 -0.21 15.58 10.41
C THR A 348 0.22 16.93 10.97
N ASN A 349 1.34 17.42 10.48
CA ASN A 349 1.84 18.77 10.70
C ASN A 349 2.45 19.25 9.39
N ASN A 350 1.67 20.06 8.68
CA ASN A 350 2.00 20.52 7.35
C ASN A 350 2.11 22.05 7.36
N ALA A 351 3.07 22.54 6.59
CA ALA A 351 3.33 23.96 6.43
C ALA A 351 3.60 24.30 4.97
N LEU A 352 2.95 25.34 4.49
CA LEU A 352 3.24 26.01 3.23
C LEU A 352 3.75 27.40 3.60
N THR A 353 4.97 27.75 3.21
CA THR A 353 5.58 29.06 3.50
C THR A 353 6.09 29.68 2.20
N SER A 354 6.49 30.95 2.25
CA SER A 354 6.92 31.69 1.06
C SER A 354 5.86 31.64 -0.05
N GLN A 355 4.62 31.97 0.32
CA GLN A 355 3.46 31.98 -0.57
C GLN A 355 3.16 30.60 -1.22
N GLY A 356 3.55 29.51 -0.54
CA GLY A 356 3.37 28.13 -0.99
C GLY A 356 4.53 27.57 -1.81
N ASN A 357 5.62 28.32 -2.01
CA ASN A 357 6.80 27.82 -2.71
C ASN A 357 7.62 26.83 -1.88
N ILE A 358 7.52 26.90 -0.56
CA ILE A 358 8.12 25.91 0.34
C ILE A 358 6.97 25.12 0.97
N GLN A 359 7.01 23.81 0.84
CA GLN A 359 6.04 22.91 1.43
C GLN A 359 6.75 21.87 2.28
N THR A 360 6.33 21.73 3.54
CA THR A 360 6.76 20.68 4.45
C THR A 360 5.54 19.87 4.85
N ASN A 361 5.64 18.55 4.70
CA ASN A 361 4.60 17.62 5.13
C ASN A 361 5.21 16.64 6.12
N THR A 362 4.66 16.58 7.33
CA THR A 362 5.03 15.60 8.35
C THR A 362 3.79 14.83 8.73
N HIS A 363 3.82 13.52 8.52
CA HIS A 363 2.67 12.65 8.70
C HIS A 363 3.11 11.39 9.42
N THR A 364 2.37 10.97 10.44
CA THR A 364 2.56 9.65 11.04
C THR A 364 1.22 8.98 11.19
N THR A 365 1.09 7.79 10.60
CA THR A 365 -0.02 6.89 10.91
C THR A 365 0.51 5.69 11.66
N SER A 366 -0.20 5.28 12.71
CA SER A 366 0.02 4.04 13.42
C SER A 366 -1.29 3.31 13.65
N GLY A 367 -1.21 1.99 13.82
CA GLY A 367 -2.38 1.18 14.12
C GLY A 367 -2.05 -0.18 14.71
N LYS A 368 -3.06 -0.75 15.36
CA LYS A 368 -3.08 -2.13 15.85
C LYS A 368 -4.40 -2.77 15.44
N ASP A 369 -4.30 -3.82 14.64
CA ASP A 369 -5.41 -4.69 14.27
C ASP A 369 -5.24 -6.03 14.99
N SER A 370 -6.31 -6.63 15.51
CA SER A 370 -6.22 -7.91 16.23
C SER A 370 -7.50 -8.74 16.10
N PHE A 371 -7.32 -10.03 15.82
CA PHE A 371 -8.37 -11.03 15.86
C PHE A 371 -8.16 -11.94 17.08
N LEU A 372 -9.19 -12.07 17.91
CA LEU A 372 -9.22 -12.92 19.09
C LEU A 372 -10.28 -14.00 18.91
N LEU A 373 -9.99 -15.20 19.37
CA LEU A 373 -10.90 -16.34 19.31
C LEU A 373 -10.87 -17.10 20.65
N GLY A 374 -11.84 -16.83 21.52
CA GLY A 374 -11.81 -17.27 22.92
C GLY A 374 -10.62 -16.65 23.66
N ALA A 375 -9.77 -17.50 24.26
CA ALA A 375 -8.54 -17.05 24.92
C ALA A 375 -7.33 -16.90 23.98
N GLU A 376 -7.47 -17.28 22.70
CA GLU A 376 -6.40 -17.23 21.72
C GLU A 376 -6.39 -15.88 20.99
N THR A 377 -5.20 -15.47 20.54
CA THR A 377 -5.02 -14.31 19.64
C THR A 377 -4.37 -14.78 18.33
N PRO A 378 -5.15 -15.38 17.40
CA PRO A 378 -4.60 -15.97 16.18
C PRO A 378 -3.97 -14.96 15.21
N TYR A 379 -4.25 -13.67 15.39
CA TYR A 379 -3.67 -12.62 14.57
C TYR A 379 -3.56 -11.29 15.34
N THR A 380 -2.41 -10.66 15.24
CA THR A 380 -2.19 -9.27 15.63
C THR A 380 -1.24 -8.62 14.65
N LYS A 381 -1.57 -7.41 14.22
CA LYS A 381 -0.71 -6.59 13.37
C LYS A 381 -0.57 -5.21 13.96
N THR A 382 0.67 -4.77 14.20
CA THR A 382 0.99 -3.40 14.61
C THR A 382 1.84 -2.74 13.54
N TYR A 383 1.48 -1.54 13.14
CA TYR A 383 2.18 -0.81 12.09
C TYR A 383 2.35 0.66 12.40
N SER A 384 3.39 1.26 11.83
CA SER A 384 3.65 2.69 11.85
C SER A 384 4.37 3.10 10.57
N TYR A 385 3.94 4.19 9.94
CA TYR A 385 4.59 4.74 8.76
C TYR A 385 4.71 6.26 8.83
N PRO A 386 5.78 6.77 9.48
CA PRO A 386 6.11 8.19 9.43
C PRO A 386 6.61 8.58 8.04
N LEU A 387 6.25 9.80 7.64
CA LEU A 387 6.59 10.42 6.37
C LEU A 387 6.94 11.88 6.62
N PHE A 388 8.11 12.28 6.17
CA PHE A 388 8.56 13.64 6.06
C PHE A 388 8.92 13.94 4.60
N VAL A 389 8.33 14.99 4.05
CA VAL A 389 8.69 15.50 2.72
C VAL A 389 8.76 17.01 2.78
N ASN A 390 9.92 17.56 2.42
CA ASN A 390 10.11 18.97 2.17
C ASN A 390 10.33 19.20 0.67
N THR A 391 9.67 20.20 0.10
CA THR A 391 9.92 20.67 -1.26
C THR A 391 10.04 22.18 -1.27
N THR A 392 11.03 22.70 -1.98
CA THR A 392 11.26 24.13 -2.19
C THR A 392 11.32 24.43 -3.68
N VAL A 393 10.48 25.34 -4.14
CA VAL A 393 10.42 25.82 -5.51
C VAL A 393 11.07 27.19 -5.57
N THR A 394 12.01 27.37 -6.49
CA THR A 394 12.67 28.66 -6.75
C THR A 394 12.65 28.99 -8.24
N ASN A 395 12.65 30.28 -8.56
CA ASN A 395 12.75 30.80 -9.92
C ASN A 395 14.05 31.59 -10.07
N PRO A 396 15.18 30.96 -10.44
CA PRO A 396 16.49 31.62 -10.49
C PRO A 396 16.62 32.72 -11.57
N GLY A 397 15.61 32.89 -12.42
CA GLY A 397 15.60 33.83 -13.53
C GLY A 397 15.49 33.14 -14.90
N ASN A 398 15.33 33.94 -15.96
CA ASN A 398 15.27 33.51 -17.36
C ASN A 398 14.18 32.47 -17.70
N GLY A 399 13.16 32.29 -16.86
CA GLY A 399 12.12 31.26 -17.04
C GLY A 399 12.52 29.86 -16.55
N THR A 400 13.63 29.74 -15.81
CA THR A 400 14.06 28.51 -15.14
C THR A 400 13.25 28.28 -13.87
N VAL A 401 12.85 27.04 -13.62
CA VAL A 401 12.23 26.62 -12.35
C VAL A 401 13.09 25.54 -11.72
N ARG A 402 13.44 25.70 -10.45
CA ARG A 402 14.18 24.72 -9.66
C ARG A 402 13.31 24.19 -8.53
N ILE A 403 13.30 22.88 -8.36
CA ILE A 403 12.64 22.17 -7.27
C ILE A 403 13.70 21.39 -6.52
N ASP A 404 13.92 21.74 -5.25
CA ASP A 404 14.71 20.96 -4.31
C ASP A 404 13.76 20.20 -3.39
N ALA A 405 14.10 18.94 -3.10
CA ALA A 405 13.28 18.09 -2.26
C ALA A 405 14.13 17.25 -1.31
N THR A 406 13.60 17.04 -0.10
CA THR A 406 14.12 16.11 0.90
C THR A 406 13.01 15.15 1.27
N ILE A 407 13.32 13.87 1.35
CA ILE A 407 12.40 12.86 1.86
C ILE A 407 13.06 12.11 3.01
N ASP A 408 12.26 11.78 4.03
CA ASP A 408 12.58 10.81 5.06
C ASP A 408 11.29 10.06 5.43
N ARG A 409 11.26 8.75 5.24
CA ARG A 409 10.06 7.95 5.44
C ARG A 409 10.42 6.55 5.89
N SER A 410 9.58 5.97 6.73
CA SER A 410 9.71 4.58 7.13
C SER A 410 8.38 3.84 7.11
N TYR A 411 8.48 2.51 7.11
CA TYR A 411 7.37 1.60 7.27
C TYR A 411 7.81 0.51 8.23
N HIS A 412 7.15 0.45 9.39
CA HIS A 412 7.37 -0.57 10.39
C HIS A 412 6.08 -1.38 10.53
N ASN A 413 6.21 -2.70 10.50
CA ASN A 413 5.10 -3.63 10.63
C ASN A 413 5.56 -4.84 11.44
N GLU A 414 4.77 -5.23 12.43
CA GLU A 414 4.96 -6.47 13.18
C GLU A 414 3.67 -7.27 13.09
N ILE A 415 3.79 -8.54 12.74
CA ILE A 415 2.66 -9.47 12.67
C ILE A 415 2.93 -10.64 13.61
N SER A 416 1.92 -11.04 14.36
CA SER A 416 1.89 -12.32 15.08
C SER A 416 0.72 -13.14 14.57
N GLY A 417 0.94 -14.42 14.34
CA GLY A 417 -0.04 -15.32 13.73
C GLY A 417 -0.22 -15.12 12.22
N GLN A 418 -1.38 -15.53 11.69
CA GLN A 418 -1.59 -15.71 10.25
C GLN A 418 -2.74 -14.84 9.74
N GLY A 419 -2.45 -13.91 8.81
CA GLY A 419 -3.46 -13.18 8.02
C GLY A 419 -3.92 -13.96 6.78
N ALA A 420 -4.46 -13.28 5.79
CA ALA A 420 -4.73 -13.89 4.48
C ALA A 420 -3.45 -13.99 3.62
N SER A 421 -2.59 -12.98 3.71
CA SER A 421 -1.35 -12.91 2.95
C SER A 421 -0.26 -13.85 3.52
N PRO A 422 0.69 -14.32 2.70
CA PRO A 422 1.85 -15.08 3.17
C PRO A 422 2.67 -14.26 4.18
N SER A 423 3.20 -14.93 5.21
CA SER A 423 3.99 -14.25 6.27
C SER A 423 5.35 -13.76 5.80
N GLY A 424 5.88 -14.33 4.70
CA GLY A 424 7.25 -14.11 4.22
C GLY A 424 8.28 -15.03 4.87
N LEU A 425 7.87 -15.90 5.81
CA LEU A 425 8.74 -16.91 6.42
C LEU A 425 8.97 -18.13 5.52
N GLN A 426 8.07 -18.39 4.57
CA GLN A 426 8.06 -19.58 3.72
C GLN A 426 9.40 -19.82 2.99
N PRO A 427 10.07 -18.79 2.44
CA PRO A 427 11.38 -18.99 1.82
C PRO A 427 12.46 -19.43 2.81
N PHE A 428 12.40 -18.95 4.06
CA PHE A 428 13.40 -19.24 5.10
C PHE A 428 13.22 -20.62 5.74
N ALA A 429 11.99 -21.14 5.74
CA ALA A 429 11.69 -22.51 6.17
C ALA A 429 12.38 -23.57 5.30
N ASN A 430 12.69 -23.24 4.04
CA ASN A 430 13.32 -24.14 3.09
C ASN A 430 14.86 -24.02 3.06
N LEU A 431 15.44 -23.12 3.85
CA LEU A 431 16.89 -22.94 3.93
C LEU A 431 17.45 -23.71 5.13
N ALA A 432 18.43 -24.57 4.90
CA ALA A 432 19.07 -25.33 5.97
C ALA A 432 19.64 -24.45 7.11
N THR A 433 19.97 -23.19 6.81
CA THR A 433 20.54 -22.23 7.78
C THR A 433 19.48 -21.52 8.64
N SER A 434 18.20 -21.55 8.28
CA SER A 434 17.11 -20.89 9.04
C SER A 434 15.90 -21.77 9.31
N SER A 435 15.77 -22.95 8.71
CA SER A 435 14.56 -23.77 8.82
C SER A 435 14.19 -24.07 10.27
N ARG A 436 15.17 -24.49 11.09
CA ARG A 436 14.97 -24.73 12.54
C ARG A 436 14.58 -23.48 13.32
N LEU A 437 15.04 -22.30 12.91
CA LEU A 437 14.66 -21.05 13.55
C LEU A 437 13.21 -20.72 13.22
N VAL A 438 12.82 -20.83 11.94
CA VAL A 438 11.47 -20.51 11.44
C VAL A 438 10.38 -21.31 12.16
N GLU A 439 10.62 -22.59 12.41
CA GLU A 439 9.70 -23.47 13.17
C GLU A 439 9.36 -22.93 14.58
N THR A 440 10.21 -22.08 15.16
CA THR A 440 10.02 -21.51 16.51
C THR A 440 9.37 -20.12 16.51
N LEU A 441 9.22 -19.50 15.34
CA LEU A 441 8.73 -18.13 15.21
C LEU A 441 7.19 -18.09 15.33
N ALA A 442 6.70 -17.11 16.09
CA ALA A 442 5.29 -16.80 16.25
C ALA A 442 4.81 -15.66 15.33
N GLY A 443 5.73 -15.02 14.62
CA GLY A 443 5.45 -13.80 13.88
C GLY A 443 6.64 -13.25 13.13
N THR A 444 6.44 -12.08 12.53
CA THR A 444 7.40 -11.40 11.67
C THR A 444 7.51 -9.91 12.00
N THR A 445 8.66 -9.33 11.67
CA THR A 445 8.90 -7.89 11.64
C THR A 445 9.32 -7.49 10.23
N LEU A 446 8.84 -6.34 9.77
CA LEU A 446 9.30 -5.68 8.56
C LEU A 446 9.54 -4.21 8.89
N SER A 447 10.77 -3.77 8.68
CA SER A 447 11.19 -2.38 8.81
C SER A 447 11.75 -1.93 7.48
N GLN A 448 11.27 -0.81 6.95
CA GLN A 448 11.76 -0.21 5.72
C GLN A 448 12.00 1.28 5.96
N SER A 449 13.01 1.86 5.31
CA SER A 449 13.27 3.30 5.34
C SER A 449 13.78 3.81 4.00
N GLN A 450 13.48 5.07 3.68
CA GLN A 450 14.04 5.79 2.54
C GLN A 450 14.32 7.23 2.95
N SER A 451 15.55 7.68 2.76
CA SER A 451 15.97 9.05 3.08
C SER A 451 16.92 9.60 2.04
N GLY A 452 16.72 10.83 1.61
CA GLY A 452 17.49 11.41 0.52
C GLY A 452 17.14 12.85 0.16
N ASN A 453 17.94 13.40 -0.74
CA ASN A 453 17.74 14.73 -1.34
C ASN A 453 17.75 14.64 -2.85
N ALA A 454 16.94 15.46 -3.51
CA ALA A 454 16.90 15.54 -4.97
C ALA A 454 16.61 16.96 -5.45
N THR A 455 17.11 17.27 -6.64
CA THR A 455 16.91 18.53 -7.33
C THR A 455 16.47 18.27 -8.77
N LEU A 456 15.45 18.99 -9.20
CA LEU A 456 15.00 19.07 -10.59
C LEU A 456 15.10 20.53 -11.06
N ILE A 457 15.69 20.74 -12.22
CA ILE A 457 15.79 22.05 -12.87
C ILE A 457 15.10 21.96 -14.22
N PHE A 458 14.10 22.80 -14.44
CA PHE A 458 13.43 22.99 -15.73
C PHE A 458 14.08 24.14 -16.49
N ALA A 459 14.43 23.90 -17.76
CA ALA A 459 14.92 24.95 -18.65
C ALA A 459 13.81 25.92 -19.09
N PRO A 460 14.15 27.13 -19.53
CA PRO A 460 13.18 28.07 -20.08
C PRO A 460 12.36 27.48 -21.22
N GLY A 461 11.03 27.61 -21.16
CA GLY A 461 10.13 27.13 -22.21
C GLY A 461 9.90 25.62 -22.25
N SER A 462 10.41 24.83 -21.30
CA SER A 462 10.07 23.41 -21.20
C SER A 462 8.62 23.25 -20.72
N SER A 463 7.71 22.98 -21.65
CA SER A 463 6.27 22.79 -21.40
C SER A 463 5.85 21.31 -21.25
N GLY A 464 6.81 20.41 -20.99
CA GLY A 464 6.55 18.99 -20.78
C GLY A 464 7.29 18.51 -19.56
N GLY A 465 6.75 17.51 -18.86
CA GLY A 465 7.39 16.88 -17.71
C GLY A 465 8.82 16.41 -17.98
N VAL A 466 9.45 15.77 -17.00
CA VAL A 466 10.90 15.47 -16.92
C VAL A 466 11.49 14.69 -18.11
N ALA A 467 10.68 14.23 -19.05
CA ALA A 467 11.07 13.70 -20.36
C ALA A 467 11.40 14.77 -21.45
N GLY A 468 11.12 16.06 -21.20
CA GLY A 468 11.36 17.16 -22.14
C GLY A 468 12.85 17.50 -22.34
N ASN A 469 13.19 18.08 -23.50
CA ASN A 469 14.55 18.61 -23.72
C ASN A 469 14.82 19.79 -22.77
N GLY A 470 15.93 19.71 -22.02
CA GLY A 470 16.46 20.83 -21.22
C GLY A 470 16.38 20.68 -19.70
N SER A 471 15.74 19.66 -19.14
CA SER A 471 15.70 19.46 -17.68
C SER A 471 16.91 18.71 -17.12
N SER A 472 17.43 19.14 -15.97
CA SER A 472 18.53 18.49 -15.25
C SER A 472 18.04 17.89 -13.93
N LEU A 473 18.51 16.67 -13.62
CA LEU A 473 18.14 15.90 -12.44
C LEU A 473 19.38 15.54 -11.62
N PHE A 474 19.31 15.80 -10.32
CA PHE A 474 20.31 15.37 -9.35
C PHE A 474 19.60 14.72 -8.18
N GLY A 475 20.15 13.65 -7.63
CA GLY A 475 19.49 12.95 -6.53
C GLY A 475 20.42 12.01 -5.80
N SER A 476 20.21 11.89 -4.50
CA SER A 476 20.83 10.89 -3.65
C SER A 476 19.75 10.28 -2.77
N LEU A 477 19.57 8.97 -2.85
CA LEU A 477 18.61 8.23 -2.05
C LEU A 477 19.31 7.04 -1.39
N VAL A 478 19.08 6.87 -0.09
CA VAL A 478 19.37 5.63 0.62
C VAL A 478 18.05 4.98 0.97
N GLY A 479 17.91 3.69 0.69
CA GLY A 479 16.80 2.89 1.17
C GLY A 479 17.30 1.65 1.87
N SER A 480 16.61 1.23 2.92
CA SER A 480 16.90 -0.03 3.61
C SER A 480 15.62 -0.80 3.91
N ALA A 481 15.71 -2.13 3.93
CA ALA A 481 14.70 -2.96 4.58
C ALA A 481 15.36 -4.06 5.40
N ARG A 482 14.70 -4.39 6.51
CA ARG A 482 14.99 -5.51 7.39
C ARG A 482 13.72 -6.31 7.57
N PHE A 483 13.82 -7.61 7.35
CA PHE A 483 12.77 -8.58 7.64
C PHE A 483 13.29 -9.53 8.71
N GLY A 484 12.52 -9.72 9.77
CA GLY A 484 12.90 -10.52 10.91
C GLY A 484 11.78 -11.43 11.41
N GLY A 485 12.18 -12.39 12.25
CA GLY A 485 11.32 -13.35 12.92
C GLY A 485 11.11 -13.02 14.38
N ARG A 486 9.89 -13.15 14.88
CA ARG A 486 9.57 -12.98 16.31
C ARG A 486 9.35 -14.32 16.99
N SER A 487 10.05 -14.61 18.07
CA SER A 487 9.83 -15.82 18.85
C SER A 487 8.54 -15.75 19.69
N SER A 488 7.89 -16.90 19.89
CA SER A 488 6.76 -17.05 20.84
C SER A 488 7.20 -16.97 22.30
N GLN A 489 8.42 -17.43 22.56
CA GLN A 489 9.04 -17.48 23.88
C GLN A 489 10.33 -16.67 23.82
N GLY A 490 10.45 -15.65 24.65
CA GLY A 490 11.75 -15.07 24.97
C GLY A 490 12.59 -16.06 25.79
N VAL A 491 12.92 -17.22 25.20
CA VAL A 491 13.84 -18.17 25.81
C VAL A 491 15.16 -17.44 25.99
N LEU A 492 15.74 -17.54 27.18
CA LEU A 492 17.04 -16.97 27.55
C LEU A 492 18.05 -17.12 26.40
N GLY A 493 18.38 -16.01 25.73
CA GLY A 493 19.40 -15.93 24.70
C GLY A 493 18.94 -15.69 23.26
N MET A 494 17.63 -15.65 22.94
CA MET A 494 17.14 -15.18 21.63
C MET A 494 16.64 -13.74 21.72
N GLU A 495 17.01 -12.90 20.75
CA GLU A 495 16.46 -11.55 20.66
C GLU A 495 14.95 -11.63 20.37
N LYS A 496 14.18 -10.62 20.78
CA LYS A 496 12.74 -10.53 20.49
C LYS A 496 12.44 -10.51 18.96
N ASP A 497 13.46 -10.26 18.15
CA ASP A 497 13.41 -10.04 16.71
C ASP A 497 14.72 -10.49 16.04
N GLU A 498 14.74 -11.68 15.46
CA GLU A 498 15.91 -12.26 14.75
C GLU A 498 15.95 -11.78 13.28
N GLU A 499 17.11 -11.28 12.80
CA GLU A 499 17.25 -10.80 11.41
C GLU A 499 17.30 -11.98 10.43
N LEU A 500 16.27 -12.11 9.58
CA LEU A 500 16.22 -13.12 8.51
C LEU A 500 16.75 -12.56 7.19
N TRP A 501 16.46 -11.30 6.89
CA TRP A 501 16.97 -10.65 5.69
C TRP A 501 17.15 -9.15 5.91
N TYR A 502 18.18 -8.60 5.30
CA TYR A 502 18.43 -7.17 5.27
C TYR A 502 18.99 -6.76 3.91
N ARG A 503 18.60 -5.57 3.46
CA ARG A 503 19.26 -4.90 2.35
C ARG A 503 19.30 -3.40 2.55
N MET A 504 20.41 -2.77 2.17
CA MET A 504 20.55 -1.32 2.05
C MET A 504 21.12 -0.97 0.69
N VAL A 505 20.51 0.00 0.04
CA VAL A 505 20.86 0.48 -1.29
C VAL A 505 21.07 1.99 -1.23
N ARG A 506 22.19 2.47 -1.77
CA ARG A 506 22.45 3.90 -2.01
C ARG A 506 22.54 4.17 -3.50
N ALA A 507 21.74 5.09 -3.99
CA ALA A 507 21.80 5.57 -5.36
C ALA A 507 22.12 7.07 -5.41
N VAL A 508 23.00 7.47 -6.33
CA VAL A 508 23.35 8.87 -6.59
C VAL A 508 23.34 9.14 -8.09
N ASN A 509 22.59 10.16 -8.51
CA ASN A 509 22.45 10.63 -9.89
C ASN A 509 22.17 9.47 -10.88
N GLY A 510 21.18 8.64 -10.55
CA GLY A 510 20.78 7.51 -11.39
C GLY A 510 21.70 6.28 -11.33
N SER A 511 22.78 6.33 -10.55
CA SER A 511 23.78 5.26 -10.45
C SER A 511 23.79 4.63 -9.05
N LEU A 512 23.88 3.31 -8.99
CA LEU A 512 24.08 2.57 -7.74
C LEU A 512 25.47 2.86 -7.17
N LYS A 513 25.56 3.14 -5.86
CA LYS A 513 26.82 3.41 -5.14
C LYS A 513 27.11 2.36 -4.08
N GLU A 514 26.08 1.89 -3.37
CA GLU A 514 26.19 0.85 -2.35
C GLU A 514 25.00 -0.09 -2.48
N ASP A 515 25.24 -1.39 -2.28
CA ASP A 515 24.21 -2.44 -2.21
C ASP A 515 24.69 -3.51 -1.23
N VAL A 516 24.23 -3.41 0.02
CA VAL A 516 24.60 -4.32 1.11
C VAL A 516 23.44 -5.26 1.34
N GLN A 517 23.68 -6.57 1.33
CA GLN A 517 22.66 -7.59 1.60
C GLN A 517 23.13 -8.59 2.66
N ARG A 518 22.23 -8.95 3.58
CA ARG A 518 22.43 -10.02 4.57
C ARG A 518 21.26 -10.99 4.56
N VAL A 519 21.56 -12.25 4.87
CA VAL A 519 20.57 -13.32 5.06
C VAL A 519 20.96 -14.04 6.36
N ASN A 520 20.00 -14.19 7.28
CA ASN A 520 20.20 -14.79 8.60
C ASN A 520 21.36 -14.14 9.38
N GLY A 521 21.41 -12.80 9.40
CA GLY A 521 22.46 -12.01 10.05
C GLY A 521 23.86 -12.14 9.44
N LYS A 522 24.05 -13.01 8.44
CA LYS A 522 25.33 -13.23 7.77
C LYS A 522 25.38 -12.38 6.51
N GLY A 523 26.50 -11.69 6.32
CA GLY A 523 26.81 -11.04 5.05
C GLY A 523 26.73 -12.07 3.92
N VAL A 524 25.91 -11.81 2.91
CA VAL A 524 26.12 -12.46 1.61
C VAL A 524 27.38 -11.78 1.08
N GLY A 525 28.46 -12.56 0.91
CA GLY A 525 29.84 -12.09 0.85
C GLY A 525 30.04 -10.74 0.14
N GLU A 526 30.96 -9.94 0.70
CA GLU A 526 31.45 -8.67 0.17
C GLU A 526 31.89 -8.80 -1.30
N ALA A 527 30.93 -8.76 -2.21
CA ALA A 527 31.17 -8.37 -3.58
C ALA A 527 30.97 -6.86 -3.62
N LEU A 528 32.00 -6.14 -3.18
CA LEU A 528 32.38 -4.86 -3.79
C LEU A 528 32.66 -5.15 -5.28
N ARG A 529 31.62 -5.44 -6.05
CA ARG A 529 31.65 -5.29 -7.49
C ARG A 529 31.04 -3.93 -7.75
N VAL A 530 31.92 -2.95 -7.98
CA VAL A 530 31.69 -2.00 -9.05
C VAL A 530 31.15 -2.84 -10.21
N VAL A 531 29.87 -2.72 -10.53
CA VAL A 531 29.32 -3.32 -11.74
C VAL A 531 29.89 -2.49 -12.90
N ASN A 532 31.14 -2.78 -13.24
CA ASN A 532 31.53 -2.84 -14.62
C ASN A 532 31.10 -4.22 -15.12
N ALA A 533 30.16 -4.19 -16.05
CA ALA A 533 29.81 -5.16 -17.07
C ALA A 533 30.26 -6.64 -16.90
N SER A 534 29.32 -7.53 -17.22
CA SER A 534 29.48 -8.95 -17.59
C SER A 534 29.64 -9.97 -16.46
N SER A 535 28.52 -10.58 -16.04
CA SER A 535 28.47 -12.04 -15.82
C SER A 535 27.01 -12.50 -15.72
N SER A 536 26.61 -13.27 -16.73
CA SER A 536 25.38 -14.07 -16.78
C SER A 536 25.52 -15.29 -15.88
N GLY A 537 24.73 -15.37 -14.80
CA GLY A 537 24.65 -16.56 -13.96
C GLY A 537 23.53 -16.41 -12.94
N PHE A 538 22.54 -17.31 -13.00
CA PHE A 538 21.63 -17.55 -11.89
C PHE A 538 22.42 -18.23 -10.78
N ASP A 539 22.70 -17.49 -9.71
CA ASP A 539 23.37 -18.04 -8.54
C ASP A 539 22.32 -18.70 -7.63
N SER A 540 22.44 -20.01 -7.43
CA SER A 540 21.45 -20.89 -6.79
C SER A 540 21.38 -20.77 -5.26
N GLY A 541 21.83 -19.64 -4.69
CA GLY A 541 21.87 -19.38 -3.24
C GLY A 541 21.09 -18.14 -2.77
N LEU A 542 20.39 -17.45 -3.66
CA LEU A 542 19.66 -16.22 -3.33
C LEU A 542 18.22 -16.52 -2.88
N VAL A 543 17.92 -16.18 -1.63
CA VAL A 543 16.54 -16.14 -1.10
C VAL A 543 15.81 -15.00 -1.80
N ASP A 544 14.93 -15.34 -2.73
CA ASP A 544 14.25 -14.36 -3.58
C ASP A 544 12.95 -13.85 -2.96
N LEU A 545 13.08 -12.82 -2.12
CA LEU A 545 11.95 -12.17 -1.46
C LEU A 545 11.40 -11.08 -2.38
N GLY A 546 10.52 -11.47 -3.29
CA GLY A 546 9.92 -10.60 -4.30
C GLY A 546 9.31 -9.29 -3.75
N SER A 547 8.79 -9.31 -2.52
CA SER A 547 8.25 -8.14 -1.81
C SER A 547 9.29 -7.16 -1.23
N LEU A 548 10.58 -7.52 -1.26
CA LEU A 548 11.68 -6.75 -0.64
C LEU A 548 12.69 -6.21 -1.68
N ARG A 549 12.41 -6.36 -2.97
CA ARG A 549 13.25 -5.79 -4.03
C ARG A 549 13.00 -4.29 -4.20
N PHE A 550 13.95 -3.48 -3.76
CA PHE A 550 13.99 -2.02 -3.95
C PHE A 550 14.34 -1.55 -5.36
N LEU A 551 14.80 -2.46 -6.22
CA LEU A 551 15.36 -2.12 -7.52
C LEU A 551 14.49 -2.69 -8.64
N GLY A 552 14.00 -1.80 -9.51
CA GLY A 552 13.71 -2.17 -10.89
C GLY A 552 15.04 -2.49 -11.58
N ARG A 553 15.30 -3.76 -11.89
CA ARG A 553 16.53 -4.16 -12.60
C ARG A 553 16.51 -3.61 -14.03
N ASN A 554 17.35 -2.60 -14.32
CA ASN A 554 17.68 -2.22 -15.70
C ASN A 554 18.52 -3.33 -16.35
N ILE A 555 17.96 -4.01 -17.34
CA ILE A 555 18.67 -4.92 -18.24
C ILE A 555 19.21 -4.08 -19.39
N LYS A 556 20.39 -3.48 -19.20
CA LYS A 556 21.12 -2.83 -20.30
C LYS A 556 22.40 -3.55 -20.71
N ASP A 557 22.57 -4.79 -20.24
CA ASP A 557 23.79 -5.58 -20.46
C ASP A 557 23.52 -6.89 -21.23
N LEU A 558 22.64 -6.85 -22.22
CA LEU A 558 22.63 -7.85 -23.30
C LEU A 558 23.02 -7.14 -24.60
N GLY A 559 24.32 -6.91 -24.76
CA GLY A 559 24.94 -6.60 -26.04
C GLY A 559 25.67 -7.85 -26.53
N GLY A 560 25.26 -8.38 -27.68
CA GLY A 560 25.79 -9.59 -28.31
C GLY A 560 24.71 -10.60 -28.60
#